data_AF-A0A956I7M2-F1
#
_entry.id   AF-A0A956I7M2-F1
#
_cell.length_a   1.000
_cell.length_b   1.000
_cell.length_c   1.000
_cell.angle_alpha   90.00
_cell.angle_beta   90.00
_cell.angle_gamma   90.00
#
_symmetry.space_group_name_H-M   'P 1'
#
loop_
_entity.id
_entity.type
_entity.pdbx_description
1 polymer ?
#
loop_
_entity_poly.entity_id
_entity_poly.type
_entity_poly.pdbx_seq_one_letter_code
_entity_poly.pdbx_strand_id
1 'polypeptide(L)'
;MRGLRVFGVLLSLACTAPEAASEQSELVDRGRLVVSATLFTAPSAGDGAPVRLYAWERGGPAGLPAAHEAFEQGADVVLRTPERVLFRFVDGDPTRRVELAREVLDAPAVTADALAFVVVDEGPQGTASVLHRIADGRDLVLDRTLYALGGLRFAPDGRTVIGVGSVNGGVAGLHAFDDEGRRCLTNCDARVGSPPDQWQPLPSGALRFEGGEAAWEDDAGRTHVVTWRRP
;
A
#
# COMPACT_ATOMS: atom_id res chain seq x y z
N MET A 1 61.28 14.36 69.35
CA MET A 1 61.21 15.68 68.67
C MET A 1 62.13 15.66 67.46
N ARG A 2 61.69 16.27 66.34
CA ARG A 2 62.38 16.41 65.02
C ARG A 2 62.39 15.11 64.20
N GLY A 3 61.81 14.97 63.01
CA GLY A 3 61.34 15.94 62.01
C GLY A 3 62.41 16.20 60.96
N LEU A 4 62.25 15.67 59.73
CA LEU A 4 62.68 16.17 58.40
C LEU A 4 62.55 15.01 57.38
N ARG A 5 61.62 15.07 56.43
CA ARG A 5 61.77 15.56 55.04
C ARG A 5 62.83 14.83 54.21
N VAL A 6 62.36 14.06 53.22
CA VAL A 6 63.08 13.82 51.97
C VAL A 6 62.18 14.27 50.82
N PHE A 7 62.73 15.15 50.00
CA PHE A 7 62.22 15.67 48.73
C PHE A 7 63.00 15.00 47.59
N GLY A 8 62.36 14.81 46.43
CA GLY A 8 62.98 14.38 45.16
C GLY A 8 62.01 13.49 44.37
N VAL A 9 61.05 14.02 43.62
CA VAL A 9 61.11 14.54 42.23
C VAL A 9 61.62 13.49 41.23
N LEU A 10 60.71 12.98 40.38
CA LEU A 10 60.84 13.06 38.92
C LEU A 10 59.54 12.67 38.20
N LEU A 11 59.20 13.52 37.23
CA LEU A 11 58.14 13.52 36.22
C LEU A 11 57.80 12.15 35.61
N SER A 12 56.53 11.91 35.25
CA SER A 12 56.03 12.18 33.88
C SER A 12 54.68 11.48 33.59
N LEU A 13 53.72 12.27 33.08
CA LEU A 13 52.67 11.95 32.09
C LEU A 13 51.89 10.62 32.20
N ALA A 14 50.58 10.73 32.49
CA ALA A 14 49.53 10.68 31.45
C ALA A 14 48.18 10.15 32.00
N CYS A 15 47.11 10.65 31.37
CA CYS A 15 45.75 10.14 31.33
C CYS A 15 44.86 10.32 32.56
N THR A 16 44.12 11.44 32.51
CA THR A 16 42.70 11.54 32.88
C THR A 16 42.00 10.19 32.88
N ALA A 17 41.63 9.71 34.06
CA ALA A 17 40.60 8.69 34.20
C ALA A 17 39.25 9.33 33.82
N PRO A 18 38.48 8.74 32.89
CA PRO A 18 37.13 9.21 32.64
C PRO A 18 36.28 8.89 33.87
N GLU A 19 35.73 9.96 34.43
CA GLU A 19 34.59 9.97 35.33
C GLU A 19 33.52 9.05 34.75
N ALA A 20 33.07 8.11 35.57
CA ALA A 20 32.09 7.11 35.22
C ALA A 20 30.94 7.79 34.46
N ALA A 21 30.79 7.38 33.19
CA ALA A 21 29.69 7.80 32.36
C ALA A 21 28.40 7.49 33.11
N SER A 22 27.81 8.56 33.64
CA SER A 22 26.38 8.84 33.61
C SER A 22 25.62 7.71 32.94
N GLU A 23 24.78 7.05 33.72
CA GLU A 23 23.61 6.27 33.31
C GLU A 23 22.75 7.10 32.33
N GLN A 24 23.23 7.28 31.10
CA GLN A 24 22.38 7.62 29.97
C GLN A 24 21.67 6.33 29.62
N SER A 25 20.57 6.12 30.35
CA SER A 25 19.39 5.37 29.93
C SER A 25 19.48 5.01 28.45
N GLU A 26 19.66 3.72 28.16
CA GLU A 26 19.45 3.11 26.84
C GLU A 26 18.01 3.46 26.39
N LEU A 27 17.86 4.66 25.83
CA LEU A 27 16.81 4.94 24.87
C LEU A 27 17.22 4.17 23.63
N VAL A 28 16.82 2.89 23.60
CA VAL A 28 16.71 2.12 22.36
C VAL A 28 15.98 3.02 21.38
N ASP A 29 16.67 3.41 20.31
CA ASP A 29 16.18 4.27 19.23
C ASP A 29 15.11 3.50 18.44
N ARG A 30 13.92 3.38 19.02
CA ARG A 30 12.77 2.60 18.50
C ARG A 30 12.01 3.40 17.44
N GLY A 31 12.72 4.02 16.50
CA GLY A 31 12.20 4.95 15.50
C GLY A 31 10.74 4.64 15.14
N ARG A 32 9.84 5.54 15.53
CA ARG A 32 8.39 5.37 15.36
C ARG A 32 8.03 5.75 13.94
N LEU A 33 7.16 4.97 13.29
CA LEU A 33 6.53 5.43 12.05
C LEU A 33 5.58 6.58 12.41
N VAL A 34 5.93 7.80 12.03
CA VAL A 34 5.11 8.99 12.29
C VAL A 34 4.57 9.52 10.98
N VAL A 35 3.37 10.09 11.05
CA VAL A 35 2.82 10.84 9.92
C VAL A 35 3.75 12.04 9.69
N SER A 36 4.53 12.00 8.62
CA SER A 36 5.50 13.05 8.27
C SER A 36 4.87 14.17 7.47
N ALA A 37 3.79 13.87 6.75
CA ALA A 37 2.92 14.86 6.14
C ALA A 37 1.53 14.26 5.92
N THR A 38 0.50 15.05 6.21
CA THR A 38 -0.85 14.79 5.71
C THR A 38 -0.99 15.56 4.41
N LEU A 39 -0.97 14.87 3.27
CA LEU A 39 -1.25 15.50 1.98
C LEU A 39 -2.77 15.56 1.79
N PHE A 40 -3.35 16.75 1.86
CA PHE A 40 -4.72 17.00 1.40
C PHE A 40 -4.69 17.21 -0.12
N THR A 41 -4.29 16.18 -0.86
CA THR A 41 -4.54 16.13 -2.31
C THR A 41 -5.85 15.39 -2.52
N ALA A 42 -6.74 15.88 -3.40
CA ALA A 42 -7.82 15.04 -3.88
C ALA A 42 -7.20 13.72 -4.38
N PRO A 43 -7.68 12.54 -3.92
CA PRO A 43 -7.05 11.30 -4.32
C PRO A 43 -7.18 11.16 -5.84
N SER A 44 -6.06 11.07 -6.55
CA SER A 44 -6.07 10.63 -7.95
C SER A 44 -6.61 9.20 -8.05
N ALA A 45 -6.56 8.44 -6.95
CA ALA A 45 -7.15 7.12 -6.84
C ALA A 45 -7.25 6.63 -5.36
N GLY A 46 -8.40 6.81 -4.68
CA GLY A 46 -8.64 6.26 -3.34
C GLY A 46 -10.07 6.45 -2.84
N ASP A 47 -10.51 5.63 -1.87
CA ASP A 47 -11.83 5.53 -1.23
C ASP A 47 -12.09 6.60 -0.15
N GLY A 48 -11.28 7.65 -0.10
CA GLY A 48 -11.36 8.70 0.92
C GLY A 48 -10.60 8.38 2.22
N ALA A 49 -9.86 7.27 2.30
CA ALA A 49 -8.84 7.12 3.33
C ALA A 49 -7.79 8.25 3.18
N PRO A 50 -7.40 8.95 4.26
CA PRO A 50 -6.39 9.99 4.17
C PRO A 50 -5.07 9.37 3.71
N VAL A 51 -4.55 9.79 2.56
CA VAL A 51 -3.19 9.44 2.13
C VAL A 51 -2.22 10.14 3.08
N ARG A 52 -1.62 9.38 3.99
CA ARG A 52 -0.63 9.87 4.94
C ARG A 52 0.75 9.49 4.43
N LEU A 53 1.63 10.47 4.25
CA LEU A 53 3.04 10.20 4.04
C LEU A 53 3.64 9.89 5.41
N TYR A 54 4.18 8.69 5.56
CA TYR A 54 4.87 8.31 6.79
C TYR A 54 6.37 8.46 6.60
N ALA A 55 7.01 9.04 7.60
CA ALA A 55 8.46 8.96 7.75
C ALA A 55 8.78 8.43 9.14
N TRP A 56 10.00 7.95 9.30
CA TRP A 56 10.47 7.48 10.58
C TRP A 56 10.89 8.67 11.44
N GLU A 57 10.42 8.69 12.69
CA GLU A 57 10.80 9.67 13.71
C GLU A 57 12.27 9.44 14.07
N ARG A 58 13.17 10.16 13.36
CA ARG A 58 14.64 10.04 13.38
C ARG A 58 15.17 8.69 12.95
N GLY A 59 15.99 8.71 11.89
CA GLY A 59 16.94 7.62 11.57
C GLY A 59 16.33 6.23 11.65
N GLY A 60 15.14 6.06 11.06
CA GLY A 60 14.37 4.82 11.12
C GLY A 60 15.25 3.59 10.86
N PRO A 61 14.82 2.40 11.30
CA PRO A 61 15.67 1.22 11.31
C PRO A 61 16.45 1.07 9.99
N ALA A 62 17.77 0.96 10.09
CA ALA A 62 18.62 0.85 8.91
C ALA A 62 18.14 -0.31 8.02
N GLY A 63 17.90 -0.04 6.73
CA GLY A 63 17.42 -1.05 5.78
C GLY A 63 15.89 -1.12 5.60
N LEU A 64 15.14 -0.10 6.04
CA LEU A 64 13.74 0.06 5.66
C LEU A 64 13.59 0.88 4.38
N PRO A 65 12.75 0.43 3.42
CA PRO A 65 12.56 1.12 2.15
C PRO A 65 11.86 2.47 2.36
N ALA A 66 12.18 3.45 1.52
CA ALA A 66 11.41 4.69 1.45
C ALA A 66 9.97 4.33 1.02
N ALA A 67 8.97 4.73 1.81
CA ALA A 67 7.57 4.50 1.46
C ALA A 67 7.19 5.40 0.27
N HIS A 68 6.65 4.81 -0.80
CA HIS A 68 6.07 5.57 -1.90
C HIS A 68 4.60 5.88 -1.64
N GLU A 69 3.86 4.88 -1.15
CA GLU A 69 2.44 4.97 -0.81
C GLU A 69 2.18 4.18 0.48
N ALA A 70 1.27 4.68 1.33
CA ALA A 70 0.94 4.10 2.62
C ALA A 70 -0.56 4.17 2.90
N PHE A 71 -1.11 3.09 3.47
CA PHE A 71 -2.54 2.91 3.67
C PHE A 71 -2.80 2.33 5.06
N GLU A 72 -3.77 2.90 5.80
CA GLU A 72 -4.19 2.38 7.10
C GLU A 72 -5.21 1.24 6.91
N GLN A 73 -4.90 0.06 7.42
CA GLN A 73 -5.79 -1.12 7.46
C GLN A 73 -6.14 -1.40 8.93
N GLY A 74 -7.19 -0.72 9.42
CA GLY A 74 -7.56 -0.77 10.82
C GLY A 74 -6.46 -0.13 11.66
N ALA A 75 -5.71 -0.94 12.41
CA ALA A 75 -4.59 -0.48 13.21
C ALA A 75 -3.22 -0.67 12.51
N ASP A 76 -3.18 -1.48 11.45
CA ASP A 76 -1.96 -1.78 10.72
C ASP A 76 -1.71 -0.77 9.59
N VAL A 77 -0.46 -0.72 9.11
CA VAL A 77 -0.08 0.10 7.95
C VAL A 77 0.44 -0.79 6.83
N VAL A 78 -0.10 -0.61 5.63
CA VAL A 78 0.37 -1.27 4.41
C VAL A 78 1.18 -0.27 3.59
N LEU A 79 2.40 -0.66 3.21
CA LEU A 79 3.33 0.16 2.44
C LEU A 79 3.66 -0.51 1.11
N ARG A 80 3.62 0.26 0.03
CA ARG A 80 4.18 -0.12 -1.26
C ARG A 80 5.49 0.64 -1.50
N THR A 81 6.56 -0.09 -1.82
CA THR A 81 7.86 0.50 -2.13
C THR A 81 7.99 0.84 -3.62
N PRO A 82 8.94 1.71 -4.01
CA PRO A 82 9.25 1.98 -5.42
C PRO A 82 9.60 0.71 -6.22
N GLU A 83 10.19 -0.30 -5.55
CA GLU A 83 10.53 -1.61 -6.11
C GLU A 83 9.33 -2.57 -6.20
N ARG A 84 8.10 -2.06 -6.03
CA ARG A 84 6.84 -2.83 -6.14
C ARG A 84 6.70 -3.95 -5.13
N VAL A 85 7.28 -3.77 -3.94
CA VAL A 85 7.11 -4.70 -2.82
C VAL A 85 6.03 -4.15 -1.88
N LEU A 86 5.15 -5.02 -1.42
CA LEU A 86 4.09 -4.69 -0.47
C LEU A 86 4.43 -5.26 0.90
N PHE A 87 4.47 -4.38 1.91
CA PHE A 87 4.72 -4.73 3.30
C PHE A 87 3.52 -4.40 4.16
N ARG A 88 3.24 -5.24 5.16
CA ARG A 88 2.35 -4.93 6.27
C ARG A 88 3.16 -4.70 7.54
N PHE A 89 2.85 -3.65 8.26
CA PHE A 89 3.40 -3.30 9.55
C PHE A 89 2.33 -3.51 10.62
N VAL A 90 2.69 -4.22 11.68
CA VAL A 90 1.79 -4.52 12.79
C VAL A 90 1.62 -3.27 13.66
N ASP A 91 0.38 -2.98 14.08
CA ASP A 91 0.08 -1.90 15.01
C ASP A 91 0.94 -1.96 16.28
N GLY A 92 1.41 -0.80 16.72
CA GLY A 92 2.24 -0.64 17.90
C GLY A 92 3.67 -1.20 17.78
N ASP A 93 4.01 -1.93 16.71
CA ASP A 93 5.37 -2.43 16.46
C ASP A 93 5.75 -2.37 14.96
N PRO A 94 6.19 -1.20 14.48
CA PRO A 94 6.57 -1.03 13.09
C PRO A 94 7.92 -1.71 12.75
N THR A 95 8.58 -2.38 13.71
CA THR A 95 9.74 -3.23 13.40
C THR A 95 9.31 -4.63 12.95
N ARG A 96 8.08 -5.04 13.28
CA ARG A 96 7.45 -6.27 12.82
C ARG A 96 6.77 -6.03 11.48
N ARG A 97 7.53 -6.19 10.41
CA ARG A 97 7.05 -6.17 9.03
C ARG A 97 6.84 -7.58 8.50
N VAL A 98 5.79 -7.75 7.70
CA VAL A 98 5.54 -8.94 6.88
C VAL A 98 5.57 -8.51 5.42
N GLU A 99 6.41 -9.14 4.62
CA GLU A 99 6.33 -9.00 3.16
C GLU A 99 5.10 -9.77 2.68
N LEU A 100 4.16 -9.05 2.07
CA LEU A 100 2.93 -9.63 1.56
C LEU A 100 3.09 -10.10 0.11
N ALA A 101 3.74 -9.29 -0.72
CA ALA A 101 3.84 -9.55 -2.15
C ALA A 101 5.00 -8.78 -2.79
N ARG A 102 5.43 -9.26 -3.96
CA ARG A 102 6.37 -8.61 -4.89
C ARG A 102 5.68 -8.37 -6.23
N GLU A 103 6.26 -7.49 -7.04
CA GLU A 103 5.73 -7.12 -8.35
C GLU A 103 4.29 -6.58 -8.29
N VAL A 104 3.98 -5.80 -7.26
CA VAL A 104 2.67 -5.14 -7.12
C VAL A 104 2.52 -4.02 -8.15
N LEU A 105 1.56 -4.21 -9.07
CA LEU A 105 1.39 -3.40 -10.27
C LEU A 105 0.89 -1.97 -9.98
N ASP A 106 -0.05 -1.84 -9.03
CA ASP A 106 -0.76 -0.60 -8.77
C ASP A 106 -0.98 -0.40 -7.26
N ALA A 107 -1.50 0.76 -6.87
CA ALA A 107 -1.90 1.03 -5.50
C ALA A 107 -2.92 -0.02 -5.01
N PRO A 108 -2.74 -0.58 -3.80
CA PRO A 108 -3.72 -1.49 -3.23
C PRO A 108 -5.03 -0.77 -2.90
N ALA A 109 -6.14 -1.51 -2.89
CA ALA A 109 -7.36 -1.08 -2.23
C ALA A 109 -7.34 -1.57 -0.78
N VAL A 110 -7.76 -0.73 0.16
CA VAL A 110 -7.71 -1.03 1.60
C VAL A 110 -9.03 -0.65 2.26
N THR A 111 -9.49 -1.46 3.20
CA THR A 111 -10.52 -1.10 4.19
C THR A 111 -9.96 -1.35 5.58
N ALA A 112 -10.74 -1.13 6.64
CA ALA A 112 -10.32 -1.51 7.99
C ALA A 112 -9.99 -3.02 8.12
N ASP A 113 -10.69 -3.87 7.36
CA ASP A 113 -10.67 -5.33 7.58
C ASP A 113 -10.09 -6.11 6.39
N ALA A 114 -9.91 -5.47 5.24
CA ALA A 114 -9.49 -6.12 4.01
C ALA A 114 -8.49 -5.30 3.19
N LEU A 115 -7.65 -6.01 2.44
CA LEU A 115 -6.65 -5.48 1.53
C LEU A 115 -6.79 -6.20 0.18
N ALA A 116 -6.76 -5.48 -0.93
CA ALA A 116 -6.70 -6.08 -2.27
C ALA A 116 -5.57 -5.46 -3.08
N PHE A 117 -4.83 -6.30 -3.81
CA PHE A 117 -3.68 -5.88 -4.60
C PHE A 117 -3.51 -6.77 -5.84
N VAL A 118 -2.83 -6.24 -6.85
CA VAL A 118 -2.55 -6.96 -8.09
C VAL A 118 -1.05 -7.21 -8.21
N VAL A 119 -0.65 -8.45 -8.50
CA VAL A 119 0.73 -8.81 -8.85
C VAL A 119 0.83 -9.24 -10.31
N VAL A 120 2.04 -9.21 -10.86
CA VAL A 120 2.36 -9.88 -12.11
C VAL A 120 2.70 -11.35 -11.84
N ASP A 121 2.03 -12.26 -12.55
CA ASP A 121 2.46 -13.65 -12.65
C ASP A 121 3.01 -13.92 -14.06
N GLU A 122 4.32 -14.10 -14.15
CA GLU A 122 5.02 -14.50 -15.38
C GLU A 122 5.08 -16.02 -15.45
N GLY A 123 3.92 -16.62 -15.79
CA GLY A 123 3.80 -18.06 -15.94
C GLY A 123 4.25 -18.57 -17.31
N PRO A 124 4.38 -19.91 -17.48
CA PRO A 124 4.71 -20.53 -18.76
C PRO A 124 3.73 -20.21 -19.90
N GLN A 125 2.51 -19.79 -19.54
CA GLN A 125 1.42 -19.47 -20.47
C GLN A 125 1.33 -17.96 -20.78
N GLY A 126 2.24 -17.14 -20.24
CA GLY A 126 2.30 -15.69 -20.46
C GLY A 126 2.17 -14.88 -19.17
N THR A 127 2.27 -13.56 -19.32
CA THR A 127 2.10 -12.59 -18.25
C THR A 127 0.62 -12.36 -17.97
N ALA A 128 0.19 -12.62 -16.74
CA ALA A 128 -1.16 -12.32 -16.27
C ALA A 128 -1.13 -11.42 -15.03
N SER A 129 -2.16 -10.61 -14.87
CA SER A 129 -2.43 -9.90 -13.62
C SER A 129 -3.15 -10.84 -12.67
N VAL A 130 -2.64 -10.99 -11.45
CA VAL A 130 -3.27 -11.82 -10.40
C VAL A 130 -3.80 -10.91 -9.30
N LEU A 131 -5.12 -10.92 -9.10
CA LEU A 131 -5.79 -10.16 -8.05
C LEU A 131 -5.85 -10.99 -6.77
N HIS A 132 -5.26 -10.45 -5.71
CA HIS A 132 -5.34 -10.98 -4.36
C HIS A 132 -6.28 -10.15 -3.49
N ARG A 133 -6.94 -10.80 -2.53
CA ARG A 133 -7.64 -10.17 -1.41
C ARG A 133 -7.25 -10.86 -0.12
N ILE A 134 -6.67 -10.09 0.80
CA ILE A 134 -6.42 -10.51 2.17
C ILE A 134 -7.55 -10.00 3.06
N ALA A 135 -8.29 -10.91 3.68
CA ALA A 135 -9.34 -10.62 4.64
C ALA A 135 -9.38 -11.73 5.70
N ASP A 136 -9.67 -11.39 6.96
CA ASP A 136 -9.69 -12.33 8.09
C ASP A 136 -8.42 -13.19 8.20
N GLY A 137 -7.26 -12.60 7.89
CA GLY A 137 -5.96 -13.27 7.91
C GLY A 137 -5.76 -14.31 6.80
N ARG A 138 -6.65 -14.40 5.82
CA ARG A 138 -6.55 -15.32 4.67
C ARG A 138 -6.28 -14.55 3.40
N ASP A 139 -5.30 -15.01 2.61
CA ASP A 139 -5.06 -14.54 1.26
C ASP A 139 -5.86 -15.38 0.25
N LEU A 140 -6.68 -14.71 -0.56
CA LEU A 140 -7.53 -15.31 -1.58
C LEU A 140 -7.17 -14.73 -2.95
N VAL A 141 -6.96 -15.61 -3.92
CA VAL A 141 -6.85 -15.19 -5.33
C VAL A 141 -8.24 -15.05 -5.92
N LEU A 142 -8.61 -13.84 -6.32
CA LEU A 142 -9.91 -13.53 -6.91
C LEU A 142 -9.95 -13.65 -8.43
N ASP A 143 -8.84 -13.37 -9.12
CA ASP A 143 -8.75 -13.50 -10.59
C ASP A 143 -7.31 -13.72 -11.07
N ARG A 144 -7.19 -14.44 -12.18
CA ARG A 144 -5.93 -14.68 -12.93
C ARG A 144 -6.11 -14.53 -14.44
N THR A 145 -7.24 -13.99 -14.88
CA THR A 145 -7.69 -14.09 -16.27
C THR A 145 -7.54 -12.77 -17.03
N LEU A 146 -7.23 -11.68 -16.33
CA LEU A 146 -6.92 -10.40 -16.93
C LEU A 146 -5.44 -10.27 -17.29
N TYR A 147 -5.19 -9.70 -18.46
CA TYR A 147 -3.84 -9.35 -18.90
C TYR A 147 -3.32 -8.13 -18.13
N ALA A 148 -4.17 -7.11 -17.99
CA ALA A 148 -3.90 -5.92 -17.20
C ALA A 148 -5.06 -5.66 -16.23
N LEU A 149 -4.72 -5.28 -14.99
CA LEU A 149 -5.68 -4.87 -13.97
C LEU A 149 -5.07 -3.83 -13.04
N GLY A 150 -5.83 -2.79 -12.71
CA GLY A 150 -5.46 -1.73 -11.78
C GLY A 150 -6.68 -0.92 -11.33
N GLY A 151 -6.44 0.21 -10.67
CA GLY A 151 -7.49 1.13 -10.21
C GLY A 151 -8.45 0.48 -9.21
N LEU A 152 -7.93 -0.36 -8.31
CA LEU A 152 -8.75 -1.17 -7.41
C LEU A 152 -9.51 -0.32 -6.37
N ARG A 153 -10.75 -0.70 -6.07
CA ARG A 153 -11.57 -0.15 -4.98
C ARG A 153 -12.41 -1.23 -4.33
N PHE A 154 -12.63 -1.13 -3.02
CA PHE A 154 -13.69 -1.91 -2.39
C PHE A 154 -15.05 -1.27 -2.63
N ALA A 155 -16.05 -2.10 -2.91
CA ALA A 155 -17.44 -1.70 -2.83
C ALA A 155 -17.87 -1.54 -1.36
N PRO A 156 -18.99 -0.86 -1.07
CA PRO A 156 -19.43 -0.59 0.30
C PRO A 156 -19.78 -1.84 1.13
N ASP A 157 -19.90 -3.01 0.50
CA ASP A 157 -20.11 -4.27 1.20
C ASP A 157 -18.83 -4.84 1.83
N GLY A 158 -17.69 -4.19 1.62
CA GLY A 158 -16.38 -4.56 2.17
C GLY A 158 -15.79 -5.84 1.59
N ARG A 159 -16.44 -6.47 0.60
CA ARG A 159 -16.06 -7.79 0.08
C ARG A 159 -15.81 -7.76 -1.42
N THR A 160 -16.63 -7.05 -2.18
CA THR A 160 -16.45 -6.93 -3.61
C THR A 160 -15.36 -5.90 -3.91
N VAL A 161 -14.42 -6.27 -4.77
CA VAL A 161 -13.43 -5.37 -5.34
C VAL A 161 -13.90 -4.97 -6.73
N ILE A 162 -13.86 -3.68 -7.05
CA ILE A 162 -14.04 -3.14 -8.39
C ILE A 162 -12.67 -2.74 -8.92
N GLY A 163 -12.39 -3.04 -10.19
CA GLY A 163 -11.14 -2.63 -10.83
C GLY A 163 -11.32 -2.39 -12.32
N VAL A 164 -10.33 -1.73 -12.91
CA VAL A 164 -10.24 -1.50 -14.36
C VAL A 164 -9.25 -2.49 -14.95
N GLY A 165 -9.69 -3.28 -15.91
CA GLY A 165 -8.82 -4.28 -16.51
C GLY A 165 -9.25 -4.73 -17.90
N SER A 166 -8.34 -5.42 -18.57
CA SER A 166 -8.56 -5.98 -19.91
C SER A 166 -8.06 -7.41 -19.99
N VAL A 167 -8.76 -8.21 -20.79
CA VAL A 167 -8.22 -9.47 -21.30
C VAL A 167 -7.26 -9.18 -22.46
N ASN A 168 -6.43 -10.15 -22.83
CA ASN A 168 -5.55 -9.99 -23.99
C ASN A 168 -6.37 -9.66 -25.27
N GLY A 169 -5.99 -8.58 -25.96
CA GLY A 169 -6.72 -8.04 -27.13
C GLY A 169 -8.09 -7.41 -26.83
N GLY A 170 -8.49 -7.34 -25.56
CA GLY A 170 -9.72 -6.67 -25.12
C GLY A 170 -9.53 -5.18 -24.87
N VAL A 171 -10.62 -4.43 -24.96
CA VAL A 171 -10.68 -3.04 -24.47
C VAL A 171 -10.82 -3.08 -22.95
N ALA A 172 -10.20 -2.14 -22.24
CA ALA A 172 -10.31 -2.07 -20.79
C ALA A 172 -11.77 -1.79 -20.37
N GLY A 173 -12.20 -2.48 -19.32
CA GLY A 173 -13.55 -2.44 -18.77
C GLY A 173 -13.53 -2.34 -17.25
N LEU A 174 -14.67 -2.00 -16.65
CA LEU A 174 -14.91 -2.19 -15.23
C LEU A 174 -15.21 -3.65 -14.95
N HIS A 175 -14.63 -4.18 -13.89
CA HIS A 175 -14.87 -5.54 -13.42
C HIS A 175 -15.18 -5.52 -11.93
N ALA A 176 -16.09 -6.39 -11.50
CA ALA A 176 -16.33 -6.73 -10.11
C ALA A 176 -15.74 -8.10 -9.80
N PHE A 177 -15.13 -8.23 -8.61
CA PHE A 177 -14.49 -9.44 -8.14
C PHE A 177 -14.95 -9.73 -6.71
N ASP A 178 -15.44 -10.94 -6.47
CA ASP A 178 -15.80 -11.44 -5.14
C ASP A 178 -15.66 -12.97 -5.10
N ASP A 179 -16.21 -13.60 -4.06
CA ASP A 179 -16.13 -15.05 -3.84
C ASP A 179 -16.86 -15.87 -4.93
N GLU A 180 -17.73 -15.23 -5.71
CA GLU A 180 -18.42 -15.86 -6.85
C GLU A 180 -17.64 -15.73 -8.16
N GLY A 181 -16.51 -15.01 -8.13
CA GLY A 181 -15.61 -14.80 -9.25
C GLY A 181 -15.78 -13.45 -9.95
N ARG A 182 -15.09 -13.30 -11.08
CA ARG A 182 -15.07 -12.07 -11.87
C ARG A 182 -16.37 -11.87 -12.66
N ARG A 183 -16.88 -10.65 -12.64
CA ARG A 183 -17.94 -10.16 -13.53
C ARG A 183 -17.46 -8.91 -14.27
N CYS A 184 -17.56 -8.93 -15.59
CA CYS A 184 -17.34 -7.73 -16.38
C CYS A 184 -18.61 -6.86 -16.34
N LEU A 185 -18.43 -5.56 -16.10
CA LEU A 185 -19.50 -4.57 -16.00
C LEU A 185 -19.57 -3.66 -17.24
N THR A 186 -18.44 -3.39 -17.87
CA THR A 186 -18.35 -2.55 -19.07
C THR A 186 -17.36 -3.11 -20.09
N ASN A 187 -17.56 -2.80 -21.37
CA ASN A 187 -16.66 -3.18 -22.46
C ASN A 187 -16.36 -4.68 -22.57
N CYS A 188 -17.30 -5.54 -22.13
CA CYS A 188 -17.06 -6.98 -21.97
C CYS A 188 -16.76 -7.73 -23.26
N ASP A 189 -17.42 -7.33 -24.34
CA ASP A 189 -17.24 -7.91 -25.67
C ASP A 189 -16.36 -7.03 -26.56
N ALA A 190 -15.90 -5.89 -26.07
CA ALA A 190 -15.15 -4.93 -26.85
C ALA A 190 -13.71 -5.39 -27.08
N ARG A 191 -13.27 -5.33 -28.34
CA ARG A 191 -11.92 -5.74 -28.78
C ARG A 191 -11.17 -4.57 -29.36
N VAL A 192 -9.85 -4.58 -29.19
CA VAL A 192 -8.96 -3.63 -29.87
C VAL A 192 -9.20 -3.72 -31.38
N GLY A 193 -9.46 -2.58 -32.03
CA GLY A 193 -9.83 -2.50 -33.45
C GLY A 193 -11.34 -2.41 -33.72
N SER A 194 -12.19 -2.59 -32.70
CA SER A 194 -13.63 -2.28 -32.81
C SER A 194 -13.87 -0.76 -32.83
N PRO A 195 -15.00 -0.27 -33.37
CA PRO A 195 -15.32 1.16 -33.38
C PRO A 195 -15.33 1.74 -31.95
N PRO A 196 -14.61 2.85 -31.67
CA PRO A 196 -14.43 3.38 -30.32
C PRO A 196 -15.67 4.08 -29.76
N ASP A 197 -16.61 4.49 -30.62
CA ASP A 197 -17.91 5.07 -30.24
C ASP A 197 -18.82 4.06 -29.52
N GLN A 198 -18.50 2.77 -29.60
CA GLN A 198 -19.21 1.69 -28.89
C GLN A 198 -18.64 1.42 -27.49
N TRP A 199 -17.50 2.02 -27.13
CA TRP A 199 -16.86 1.77 -25.85
C TRP A 199 -17.44 2.68 -24.79
N GLN A 200 -17.69 2.11 -23.61
CA GLN A 200 -18.04 2.89 -22.45
C GLN A 200 -16.78 3.54 -21.87
N PRO A 201 -16.80 4.87 -21.62
CA PRO A 201 -15.72 5.55 -20.92
C PRO A 201 -15.44 4.94 -19.56
N LEU A 202 -14.16 4.85 -19.20
CA LEU A 202 -13.73 4.38 -17.89
C LEU A 202 -13.64 5.54 -16.89
N PRO A 203 -13.66 5.26 -15.58
CA PRO A 203 -13.49 6.29 -14.56
C PRO A 203 -12.13 6.98 -14.69
N SER A 204 -12.14 8.30 -14.78
CA SER A 204 -10.95 9.15 -14.58
C SER A 204 -10.83 9.68 -13.14
N GLY A 205 -11.84 9.40 -12.29
CA GLY A 205 -11.89 9.79 -10.89
C GLY A 205 -12.49 8.71 -9.98
N ALA A 206 -12.91 9.13 -8.78
CA ALA A 206 -13.45 8.22 -7.77
C ALA A 206 -14.80 7.62 -8.20
N LEU A 207 -14.97 6.32 -7.92
CA LEU A 207 -16.27 5.66 -8.01
C LEU A 207 -17.16 6.11 -6.85
N ARG A 208 -18.42 6.44 -7.16
CA ARG A 208 -19.49 6.68 -6.20
C ARG A 208 -20.39 5.44 -6.17
N PHE A 209 -20.76 4.99 -4.98
CA PHE A 209 -21.64 3.83 -4.83
C PHE A 209 -22.99 4.25 -4.28
N GLU A 210 -24.06 3.89 -4.99
CA GLU A 210 -25.44 4.20 -4.64
C GLU A 210 -26.25 2.89 -4.66
N GLY A 211 -26.41 2.29 -3.48
CA GLY A 211 -27.06 0.98 -3.36
C GLY A 211 -26.29 -0.13 -4.10
N GLY A 212 -26.93 -0.74 -5.11
CA GLY A 212 -26.33 -1.80 -5.94
C GLY A 212 -25.58 -1.26 -7.17
N GLU A 213 -25.46 0.05 -7.31
CA GLU A 213 -24.89 0.73 -8.47
C GLU A 213 -23.55 1.40 -8.15
N ALA A 214 -22.71 1.47 -9.18
CA ALA A 214 -21.44 2.18 -9.19
C ALA A 214 -21.54 3.26 -10.28
N ALA A 215 -21.22 4.49 -9.91
CA ALA A 215 -21.33 5.66 -10.75
C ALA A 215 -19.98 6.39 -10.83
N TRP A 216 -19.67 6.98 -11.98
CA TRP A 216 -18.48 7.82 -12.17
C TRP A 216 -18.74 8.89 -13.22
N GLU A 217 -17.91 9.93 -13.22
CA GLU A 217 -17.89 10.93 -14.29
C GLU A 217 -16.74 10.61 -15.25
N ASP A 218 -16.99 10.79 -16.55
CA ASP A 218 -15.94 10.79 -17.57
C ASP A 218 -15.30 12.17 -17.72
N ASP A 219 -14.29 12.28 -18.59
CA ASP A 219 -13.57 13.53 -18.84
C ASP A 219 -14.44 14.66 -19.43
N ALA A 220 -15.64 14.33 -19.93
CA ALA A 220 -16.62 15.30 -20.40
C ALA A 220 -17.65 15.68 -19.32
N GLY A 221 -17.49 15.19 -18.09
CA GLY A 221 -18.39 15.40 -16.96
C GLY A 221 -19.70 14.62 -17.06
N ARG A 222 -19.78 13.60 -17.93
CA ARG A 222 -20.99 12.77 -18.05
C ARG A 222 -20.96 11.67 -17.01
N THR A 223 -22.05 11.51 -16.29
CA THR A 223 -22.20 10.42 -15.33
C THR A 223 -22.55 9.11 -16.04
N HIS A 224 -21.78 8.07 -15.73
CA HIS A 224 -22.01 6.69 -16.14
C HIS A 224 -22.41 5.87 -14.91
N VAL A 225 -23.30 4.90 -15.09
CA VAL A 225 -23.81 4.06 -13.99
C VAL A 225 -23.83 2.60 -14.45
N VAL A 226 -23.39 1.69 -13.57
CA VAL A 226 -23.49 0.24 -13.76
C VAL A 226 -23.93 -0.45 -12.49
N THR A 227 -24.69 -1.53 -12.63
CA THR A 227 -25.04 -2.40 -11.51
C THR A 227 -23.87 -3.34 -11.22
N TRP A 228 -23.26 -3.24 -10.03
CA TRP A 228 -22.12 -4.10 -9.63
C TRP A 228 -22.56 -5.28 -8.76
N ARG A 229 -23.66 -5.11 -8.03
CA ARG A 229 -24.22 -6.10 -7.12
C ARG A 229 -25.24 -6.96 -7.85
N ARG A 230 -25.20 -8.28 -7.65
CA ARG A 230 -26.29 -9.14 -8.14
C ARG A 230 -27.58 -8.84 -7.37
N PRO A 231 -28.75 -8.87 -8.03
CA PRO A 231 -30.04 -8.84 -7.35
C PRO A 231 -30.24 -10.06 -6.45
#